data_AF-A0A5J4UR27-F1
#
_entry.id   AF-A0A5J4UR27-F1
#
_cell.length_a   1.000
_cell.length_b   1.000
_cell.length_c   1.000
_cell.angle_alpha   90.00
_cell.angle_beta   90.00
_cell.angle_gamma   90.00
#
_symmetry.space_group_name_H-M   'P 1'
#
loop_
_entity.id
_entity.type
_entity.pdbx_description
1 polymer ?
#
loop_
_entity_poly.entity_id
_entity_poly.type
_entity_poly.pdbx_seq_one_letter_code
_entity_poly.pdbx_strand_id
1 'polypeptide(L)'
;YPIAIINKIPGDIEFIDIDGVQKKIDKTKTGDNTISLVQVLDNGIWTMEALFQNTYRDAIGIVRVRDSYDIPANAWYWAGPHTYHIAAFCGQYYGYPVWYKYYGTKGNAKFKDNQILRLEFDSFKGTLILFIDNVQQPVYFSGIKEKVRFIIYMYDQYASCTIRSLKKLNTPTSKHLENEQAIQW
;
A
#
# COMPACT_ATOMS: atom_id res chain seq x y z
N TYR A 1 5.46 12.20 -10.23
CA TYR A 1 5.08 13.06 -9.10
C TYR A 1 6.14 12.93 -8.03
N PRO A 2 6.46 14.01 -7.28
CA PRO A 2 7.41 13.91 -6.17
C PRO A 2 6.88 12.96 -5.10
N ILE A 3 7.79 12.19 -4.49
CA ILE A 3 7.45 11.29 -3.39
C ILE A 3 7.72 12.03 -2.09
N ALA A 4 6.64 12.35 -1.36
CA ALA A 4 6.71 12.91 -0.01
C ALA A 4 5.96 11.99 0.95
N ILE A 5 6.48 11.81 2.16
CA ILE A 5 6.00 10.81 3.13
C ILE A 5 5.55 11.51 4.43
N ILE A 6 4.46 11.02 4.99
CA ILE A 6 3.99 11.32 6.34
C ILE A 6 4.28 10.07 7.19
N ASN A 7 5.08 10.27 8.24
CA ASN A 7 5.40 9.26 9.23
C ASN A 7 5.20 9.85 10.63
N LYS A 8 4.56 9.10 11.53
CA LYS A 8 4.32 9.51 12.92
C LYS A 8 5.38 9.01 13.91
N ILE A 9 6.36 8.23 13.46
CA ILE A 9 7.46 7.72 14.29
C ILE A 9 8.82 8.05 13.63
N PRO A 10 9.28 9.32 13.65
CA PRO A 10 10.48 9.73 12.91
C PRO A 10 11.73 8.92 13.25
N GLY A 11 11.89 8.49 14.50
CA GLY A 11 13.07 7.74 14.95
C GLY A 11 13.09 6.24 14.63
N ASP A 12 12.12 5.76 13.84
CA ASP A 12 11.96 4.35 13.47
C ASP A 12 12.30 4.07 12.00
N ILE A 13 12.46 5.11 11.20
CA ILE A 13 12.80 4.97 9.79
C ILE A 13 13.84 6.01 9.37
N GLU A 14 14.69 5.61 8.43
CA GLU A 14 15.58 6.50 7.69
C GLU A 14 15.08 6.62 6.25
N PHE A 15 15.23 7.82 5.69
CA PHE A 15 14.88 8.09 4.30
C PHE A 15 16.13 8.36 3.49
N ILE A 16 16.21 7.72 2.32
CA ILE A 16 17.28 7.93 1.36
C ILE A 16 16.64 8.32 0.03
N ASP A 17 16.97 9.51 -0.46
CA ASP A 17 16.60 9.96 -1.80
C ASP A 17 17.57 9.35 -2.82
N ILE A 18 17.03 8.67 -3.83
CA ILE A 18 17.81 7.99 -4.87
C ILE A 18 17.51 8.68 -6.20
N ASP A 19 18.54 9.24 -6.81
CA ASP A 19 18.51 9.93 -8.10
C ASP A 19 17.44 11.05 -8.22
N GLY A 20 16.99 11.60 -7.08
CA GLY A 20 15.95 12.63 -7.01
C GLY A 20 14.54 12.17 -7.42
N VAL A 21 14.34 10.89 -7.71
CA VAL A 21 13.07 10.33 -8.20
C VAL A 21 12.51 9.29 -7.25
N GLN A 22 13.36 8.42 -6.73
CA GLN A 22 12.98 7.30 -5.88
C GLN A 22 13.21 7.65 -4.41
N LYS A 23 12.44 7.02 -3.54
CA LYS A 23 12.61 7.18 -2.08
C LYS A 23 12.69 5.82 -1.42
N LYS A 24 13.82 5.54 -0.78
CA LYS A 24 14.02 4.35 0.05
C LYS A 24 13.71 4.68 1.51
N ILE A 25 13.03 3.75 2.16
CA ILE A 25 12.64 3.78 3.56
C ILE A 25 13.30 2.58 4.21
N ASP A 26 14.20 2.83 5.16
CA ASP A 26 14.86 1.77 5.93
C ASP A 26 14.29 1.75 7.34
N LYS A 27 13.79 0.60 7.80
CA LYS A 27 13.28 0.42 9.17
C LYS A 27 14.45 0.25 10.13
N THR A 28 14.60 1.18 11.06
CA THR A 28 15.74 1.21 12.00
C THR A 28 15.45 0.50 13.32
N LYS A 29 14.18 0.23 13.63
CA LYS A 29 13.73 -0.45 14.87
C LYS A 29 12.56 -1.36 14.59
N THR A 30 12.46 -2.47 15.30
CA THR A 30 11.29 -3.35 15.23
C THR A 30 10.08 -2.70 15.91
N GLY A 31 8.92 -2.70 15.25
CA GLY A 31 7.66 -2.18 15.78
C GLY A 31 6.74 -1.69 14.66
N ASP A 32 5.43 -1.64 14.94
CA ASP A 32 4.41 -1.24 13.97
C ASP A 32 4.67 0.16 13.42
N ASN A 33 4.83 0.29 12.10
CA ASN A 33 4.89 1.59 11.46
C ASN A 33 4.11 1.60 10.15
N THR A 34 2.95 2.26 10.16
CA THR A 34 2.22 2.57 8.93
C THR A 34 2.54 4.00 8.49
N ILE A 35 3.23 4.13 7.36
CA ILE A 35 3.51 5.41 6.71
C ILE A 35 2.53 5.66 5.56
N SER A 36 2.29 6.92 5.23
CA SER A 36 1.47 7.31 4.09
C SER A 36 2.21 8.28 3.18
N LEU A 37 1.89 8.26 1.89
CA LEU A 37 2.33 9.32 0.98
C LEU A 37 1.50 10.57 1.22
N VAL A 38 2.13 11.74 1.11
CA VAL A 38 1.44 13.05 1.23
C VAL A 38 0.40 13.21 0.11
N GLN A 39 0.71 12.72 -1.10
CA GLN A 39 -0.14 12.85 -2.28
C GLN A 39 -1.52 12.24 -2.03
N VAL A 40 -2.52 13.10 -1.96
CA VAL A 40 -3.92 12.71 -1.97
C VAL A 40 -4.27 12.25 -3.38
N LEU A 41 -4.82 11.05 -3.50
CA LEU A 41 -5.25 10.45 -4.75
C LEU A 41 -6.71 10.87 -4.98
N ASP A 42 -6.90 11.84 -5.86
CA ASP A 42 -8.21 12.23 -6.37
C ASP A 42 -8.20 12.36 -7.90
N ASN A 43 -9.41 12.33 -8.48
CA ASN A 43 -9.71 12.60 -9.89
C ASN A 43 -8.63 12.11 -10.88
N GLY A 44 -8.53 10.81 -11.04
CA GLY A 44 -7.65 10.16 -12.00
C GLY A 44 -7.34 8.71 -11.68
N ILE A 45 -6.40 8.17 -12.45
CA ILE A 45 -5.84 6.84 -12.25
C ILE A 45 -4.41 7.04 -11.76
N TRP A 46 -4.10 6.46 -10.61
CA TRP A 46 -2.84 6.66 -9.91
C TRP A 46 -2.14 5.34 -9.72
N THR A 47 -0.83 5.34 -9.87
CA THR A 47 -0.02 4.15 -9.64
C THR A 47 1.21 4.46 -8.80
N MET A 48 1.53 3.54 -7.89
CA MET A 48 2.74 3.55 -7.08
C MET A 48 3.45 2.22 -7.26
N GLU A 49 4.74 2.28 -7.57
CA GLU A 49 5.61 1.11 -7.62
C GLU A 49 6.51 1.10 -6.39
N ALA A 50 6.57 -0.04 -5.71
CA ALA A 50 7.40 -0.25 -4.53
C ALA A 50 8.12 -1.60 -4.61
N LEU A 51 9.32 -1.66 -4.05
CA LEU A 51 10.11 -2.89 -3.91
C LEU A 51 10.50 -3.05 -2.45
N PHE A 52 10.24 -4.23 -1.91
CA PHE A 52 10.52 -4.59 -0.52
C PHE A 52 11.76 -5.49 -0.44
N GLN A 53 12.57 -5.33 0.61
CA GLN A 53 13.72 -6.20 0.88
C GLN A 53 13.87 -6.44 2.39
N ASN A 54 14.34 -7.63 2.74
CA ASN A 54 14.50 -8.10 4.12
C ASN A 54 13.18 -8.06 4.90
N THR A 55 12.07 -8.39 4.23
CA THR A 55 10.73 -8.29 4.82
C THR A 55 10.29 -9.57 5.50
N TYR A 56 9.54 -9.40 6.57
CA TYR A 56 8.79 -10.50 7.21
C TYR A 56 7.33 -10.07 7.40
N ARG A 57 7.09 -9.02 8.18
CA ARG A 57 5.74 -8.47 8.45
C ARG A 57 5.56 -7.11 7.77
N ASP A 58 5.35 -7.14 6.46
CA ASP A 58 5.19 -5.93 5.65
C ASP A 58 3.91 -5.98 4.78
N ALA A 59 3.34 -4.80 4.52
CA ALA A 59 2.13 -4.64 3.74
C ALA A 59 2.11 -3.31 2.97
N ILE A 60 1.27 -3.25 1.94
CA ILE A 60 1.09 -2.07 1.06
C ILE A 60 -0.41 -1.90 0.77
N GLY A 61 -0.89 -0.66 0.66
CA GLY A 61 -2.32 -0.45 0.42
C GLY A 61 -2.73 1.00 0.31
N ILE A 62 -3.94 1.29 0.80
CA ILE A 62 -4.49 2.64 0.86
C ILE A 62 -5.09 2.97 2.22
N VAL A 63 -5.17 4.26 2.52
CA VAL A 63 -5.91 4.82 3.65
C VAL A 63 -6.91 5.85 3.17
N ARG A 64 -8.13 5.89 3.74
CA ARG A 64 -9.05 7.01 3.49
C ARG A 64 -8.50 8.32 4.01
N VAL A 65 -8.66 9.37 3.22
CA VAL A 65 -8.47 10.75 3.65
C VAL A 65 -9.83 11.27 4.12
N ARG A 66 -9.99 11.39 5.44
CA ARG A 66 -11.12 12.09 6.07
C ARG A 66 -10.57 13.19 6.97
N ASP A 67 -11.33 14.27 7.13
CA ASP A 67 -10.93 15.43 7.94
C ASP A 67 -10.56 15.07 9.39
N SER A 68 -11.05 13.93 9.90
CA SER A 68 -10.82 13.49 11.28
C SER A 68 -9.90 12.28 11.43
N TYR A 69 -9.38 11.68 10.34
CA TYR A 69 -8.55 10.48 10.46
C TYR A 69 -7.12 10.70 9.95
N ASP A 70 -6.24 10.86 10.92
CA ASP A 70 -4.80 10.70 10.76
C ASP A 70 -4.40 9.30 11.24
N ILE A 71 -3.49 8.66 10.51
CA ILE A 71 -2.85 7.42 10.98
C ILE A 71 -2.01 7.78 12.22
N PRO A 72 -2.28 7.22 13.41
CA PRO A 72 -1.48 7.50 14.59
C PRO A 72 -0.15 6.72 14.58
N ALA A 73 0.74 7.07 15.51
CA ALA A 73 1.93 6.27 15.77
C ALA A 73 1.55 4.83 16.18
N ASN A 74 2.36 3.86 15.78
CA ASN A 74 2.19 2.43 16.03
C ASN A 74 0.88 1.83 15.45
N ALA A 75 0.25 2.52 14.50
CA ALA A 75 -0.97 2.02 13.88
C ALA A 75 -0.69 0.75 13.06
N TRP A 76 -1.44 -0.30 13.35
CA TRP A 76 -1.42 -1.54 12.60
C TRP A 76 -2.70 -1.68 11.77
N TYR A 77 -2.55 -1.82 10.45
CA TYR A 77 -3.65 -1.76 9.48
C TYR A 77 -4.80 -2.75 9.70
N TRP A 78 -4.54 -3.93 10.29
CA TRP A 78 -5.57 -4.94 10.54
C TRP A 78 -6.29 -4.79 11.90
N ALA A 79 -5.77 -3.95 12.79
CA ALA A 79 -6.26 -3.78 14.15
C ALA A 79 -7.29 -2.64 14.23
N GLY A 80 -8.17 -2.72 15.22
CA GLY A 80 -9.12 -1.66 15.51
C GLY A 80 -8.45 -0.44 16.13
N PRO A 81 -8.86 0.79 15.78
CA PRO A 81 -9.91 1.16 14.81
C PRO A 81 -9.41 1.24 13.35
N HIS A 82 -8.10 1.10 13.11
CA HIS A 82 -7.45 1.42 11.83
C HIS A 82 -7.95 0.60 10.64
N THR A 83 -8.35 -0.65 10.87
CA THR A 83 -8.84 -1.56 9.81
C THR A 83 -10.12 -1.09 9.09
N TYR A 84 -10.86 -0.15 9.67
CA TYR A 84 -12.00 0.51 9.01
C TYR A 84 -11.58 1.66 8.07
N HIS A 85 -10.30 2.02 8.09
CA HIS A 85 -9.75 3.15 7.35
C HIS A 85 -8.67 2.72 6.36
N ILE A 86 -8.10 1.52 6.52
CA ILE A 86 -6.96 1.00 5.76
C ILE A 86 -7.31 -0.35 5.15
N ALA A 87 -7.11 -0.47 3.83
CA ALA A 87 -7.10 -1.74 3.11
C ALA A 87 -5.66 -2.05 2.70
N ALA A 88 -5.25 -3.31 2.85
CA ALA A 88 -3.87 -3.69 2.62
C ALA A 88 -3.72 -5.05 1.92
N PHE A 89 -2.68 -5.14 1.10
CA PHE A 89 -2.11 -6.35 0.56
C PHE A 89 -0.85 -6.71 1.34
N CYS A 90 -0.63 -7.99 1.63
CA CYS A 90 0.34 -8.44 2.63
C CYS A 90 1.38 -9.43 2.06
N GLY A 91 2.56 -9.42 2.67
CA GLY A 91 3.67 -10.30 2.29
C GLY A 91 3.46 -11.78 2.67
N GLN A 92 4.42 -12.61 2.27
CA GLN A 92 4.34 -14.08 2.35
C GLN A 92 4.13 -14.68 3.75
N TYR A 93 4.55 -13.98 4.80
CA TYR A 93 4.51 -14.49 6.17
C TYR A 93 3.18 -14.23 6.91
N TYR A 94 2.23 -13.54 6.28
CA TYR A 94 0.87 -13.38 6.83
C TYR A 94 -0.02 -14.58 6.52
N GLY A 95 -1.05 -14.81 7.33
CA GLY A 95 -2.06 -15.86 7.05
C GLY A 95 -2.81 -15.64 5.73
N TYR A 96 -3.13 -14.37 5.42
CA TYR A 96 -3.92 -13.97 4.25
C TYR A 96 -3.21 -12.85 3.46
N PRO A 97 -3.29 -12.87 2.11
CA PRO A 97 -2.67 -11.87 1.24
C PRO A 97 -3.41 -10.53 1.19
N VAL A 98 -4.69 -10.48 1.58
CA VAL A 98 -5.52 -9.26 1.51
C VAL A 98 -6.27 -9.10 2.83
N TRP A 99 -6.30 -7.88 3.37
CA TRP A 99 -6.97 -7.57 4.65
C TRP A 99 -7.80 -6.30 4.56
N TYR A 100 -9.02 -6.37 5.11
CA TYR A 100 -9.89 -5.22 5.32
C TYR A 100 -10.97 -5.51 6.37
N LYS A 101 -11.29 -4.54 7.24
CA LYS A 101 -12.30 -4.66 8.31
C LYS A 101 -12.19 -5.95 9.14
N TYR A 102 -10.98 -6.30 9.59
CA TYR A 102 -10.65 -7.56 10.30
C TYR A 102 -10.77 -8.87 9.50
N TYR A 103 -11.12 -8.83 8.22
CA TYR A 103 -11.25 -10.03 7.40
C TYR A 103 -10.05 -10.21 6.48
N GLY A 104 -9.41 -11.37 6.60
CA GLY A 104 -8.39 -11.85 5.68
C GLY A 104 -9.03 -12.57 4.49
N THR A 105 -8.64 -12.23 3.27
CA THR A 105 -9.17 -12.83 2.03
C THR A 105 -8.03 -13.49 1.25
N LYS A 106 -8.27 -14.72 0.76
CA LYS A 106 -7.35 -15.47 -0.11
C LYS A 106 -7.61 -15.13 -1.58
N GLY A 107 -6.71 -15.54 -2.47
CA GLY A 107 -6.89 -15.45 -3.93
C GLY A 107 -5.72 -14.76 -4.63
N ASN A 108 -5.10 -13.77 -3.97
CA ASN A 108 -3.85 -13.18 -4.43
C ASN A 108 -2.65 -14.04 -4.03
N ALA A 109 -1.57 -13.95 -4.82
CA ALA A 109 -0.27 -14.36 -4.34
C ALA A 109 0.16 -13.42 -3.20
N LYS A 110 0.87 -13.98 -2.22
CA LYS A 110 1.54 -13.17 -1.20
C LYS A 110 2.89 -12.73 -1.77
N PHE A 111 3.19 -11.44 -1.68
CA PHE A 111 4.42 -10.91 -2.25
C PHE A 111 5.65 -11.28 -1.40
N LYS A 112 6.81 -11.23 -2.04
CA LYS A 112 8.12 -11.56 -1.48
C LYS A 112 9.11 -10.43 -1.73
N ASP A 113 10.26 -10.55 -1.09
CA ASP A 113 11.39 -9.65 -1.32
C ASP A 113 11.81 -9.62 -2.80
N ASN A 114 12.29 -8.45 -3.22
CA ASN A 114 12.81 -8.16 -4.55
C ASN A 114 11.79 -8.27 -5.69
N GLN A 115 10.49 -8.35 -5.37
CA GLN A 115 9.41 -8.22 -6.34
C GLN A 115 8.99 -6.75 -6.47
N ILE A 116 8.61 -6.36 -7.69
CA ILE A 116 8.03 -5.04 -7.94
C ILE A 116 6.53 -5.12 -7.68
N LEU A 117 6.09 -4.46 -6.63
CA LEU A 117 4.67 -4.29 -6.34
C LEU A 117 4.19 -3.01 -6.97
N ARG A 118 3.08 -3.09 -7.68
CA ARG A 118 2.43 -1.91 -8.25
C ARG A 118 0.99 -1.86 -7.78
N LEU A 119 0.64 -0.76 -7.12
CA LEU A 119 -0.76 -0.42 -6.87
C LEU A 119 -1.28 0.40 -8.03
N GLU A 120 -2.51 0.14 -8.44
CA GLU A 120 -3.27 0.98 -9.37
C GLU A 120 -4.60 1.34 -8.72
N PHE A 121 -4.79 2.63 -8.45
CA PHE A 121 -6.04 3.19 -7.94
C PHE A 121 -6.75 3.93 -9.08
N ASP A 122 -7.92 3.47 -9.46
CA ASP A 122 -8.79 4.13 -10.44
C ASP A 122 -9.94 4.81 -9.68
N SER A 123 -9.86 6.14 -9.53
CA SER A 123 -10.91 6.91 -8.83
C SER A 123 -12.23 7.00 -9.61
N PHE A 124 -12.23 6.78 -10.92
CA PHE A 124 -13.44 6.82 -11.72
C PHE A 124 -14.27 5.54 -11.52
N LYS A 125 -13.58 4.41 -11.38
CA LYS A 125 -14.21 3.11 -11.06
C LYS A 125 -14.31 2.84 -9.56
N GLY A 126 -13.55 3.58 -8.75
CA GLY A 126 -13.44 3.36 -7.31
C GLY A 126 -12.76 2.03 -6.99
N THR A 127 -11.69 1.68 -7.70
CA THR A 127 -10.99 0.40 -7.54
C THR A 127 -9.53 0.56 -7.12
N LEU A 128 -9.02 -0.40 -6.34
CA LEU A 128 -7.60 -0.56 -6.03
C LEU A 128 -7.16 -1.98 -6.37
N ILE A 129 -6.18 -2.10 -7.27
CA ILE A 129 -5.68 -3.37 -7.78
C ILE A 129 -4.17 -3.49 -7.49
N LEU A 130 -3.75 -4.70 -7.10
CA LEU A 130 -2.35 -5.06 -6.93
C LEU A 130 -1.82 -5.75 -8.18
N PHE A 131 -0.59 -5.42 -8.56
CA PHE A 131 0.22 -6.17 -9.50
C PHE A 131 1.52 -6.60 -8.81
N ILE A 132 1.96 -7.83 -9.07
CA ILE A 132 3.24 -8.37 -8.59
C ILE A 132 4.06 -8.73 -9.82
N ASP A 133 5.23 -8.10 -10.00
CA ASP A 133 6.09 -8.27 -11.18
C ASP A 133 5.31 -8.09 -12.50
N ASN A 134 4.48 -7.04 -12.54
CA ASN A 134 3.55 -6.71 -13.63
C ASN A 134 2.39 -7.70 -13.87
N VAL A 135 2.23 -8.71 -13.03
CA VAL A 135 1.08 -9.64 -13.08
C VAL A 135 -0.05 -9.13 -12.19
N GLN A 136 -1.19 -8.81 -12.80
CA GLN A 136 -2.40 -8.39 -12.08
C GLN A 136 -2.90 -9.50 -11.14
N GLN A 137 -3.24 -9.13 -9.91
CA GLN A 137 -3.81 -10.04 -8.92
C GLN A 137 -5.35 -10.01 -8.96
N PRO A 138 -6.03 -11.16 -8.74
CA PRO A 138 -7.48 -11.29 -8.95
C PRO A 138 -8.34 -10.66 -7.86
N VAL A 139 -7.85 -10.58 -6.62
CA VAL A 139 -8.56 -9.96 -5.50
C VAL A 139 -8.20 -8.49 -5.42
N TYR A 140 -9.21 -7.63 -5.50
CA TYR A 140 -9.06 -6.18 -5.53
C TYR A 140 -10.11 -5.51 -4.65
N PHE A 141 -9.93 -4.22 -4.35
CA PHE A 141 -10.94 -3.43 -3.62
C PHE A 141 -11.80 -2.64 -4.61
N SER A 142 -13.10 -2.56 -4.34
CA SER A 142 -14.04 -1.75 -5.13
C SER A 142 -14.98 -0.94 -4.24
N GLY A 143 -15.71 0.01 -4.84
CA GLY A 143 -16.62 0.89 -4.11
C GLY A 143 -15.94 2.06 -3.40
N ILE A 144 -14.67 2.33 -3.70
CA ILE A 144 -13.91 3.44 -3.09
C ILE A 144 -14.41 4.76 -3.67
N LYS A 145 -15.16 5.52 -2.88
CA LYS A 145 -15.72 6.83 -3.29
C LYS A 145 -14.98 8.00 -2.65
N GLU A 146 -14.27 7.78 -1.56
CA GLU A 146 -13.50 8.82 -0.89
C GLU A 146 -12.13 9.05 -1.53
N LYS A 147 -11.54 10.19 -1.21
CA LYS A 147 -10.12 10.44 -1.48
C LYS A 147 -9.28 9.51 -0.61
N VAL A 148 -8.16 9.02 -1.15
CA VAL A 148 -7.27 8.09 -0.43
C VAL A 148 -5.81 8.50 -0.57
N ARG A 149 -4.92 7.91 0.22
CA ARG A 149 -3.46 7.97 0.06
C ARG A 149 -2.91 6.56 -0.02
N PHE A 150 -1.83 6.36 -0.76
CA PHE A 150 -1.07 5.11 -0.67
C PHE A 150 -0.38 5.01 0.69
N ILE A 151 -0.31 3.79 1.22
CA ILE A 151 0.35 3.46 2.48
C ILE A 151 1.33 2.31 2.31
N ILE A 152 2.34 2.31 3.18
CA ILE A 152 3.28 1.22 3.38
C ILE A 152 3.30 0.92 4.87
N TYR A 153 3.22 -0.35 5.23
CA TYR A 153 3.38 -0.83 6.59
C TYR A 153 4.65 -1.65 6.68
N MET A 154 5.47 -1.36 7.69
CA MET A 154 6.72 -2.05 7.98
C MET A 154 6.82 -2.35 9.46
N TYR A 155 7.37 -3.51 9.81
CA TYR A 155 7.50 -3.95 11.21
C TYR A 155 8.94 -4.26 11.58
N ASP A 156 9.66 -5.05 10.79
CA ASP A 156 10.94 -5.62 11.18
C ASP A 156 12.11 -4.64 11.01
N GLN A 157 12.99 -4.55 12.01
CA GLN A 157 14.27 -3.85 11.85
C GLN A 157 15.05 -4.43 10.66
N TYR A 158 15.75 -3.56 9.92
CA TYR A 158 16.50 -3.87 8.70
C TYR A 158 15.67 -4.19 7.45
N ALA A 159 14.33 -4.25 7.58
CA ALA A 159 13.45 -4.23 6.43
C ALA A 159 13.58 -2.90 5.70
N SER A 160 13.46 -2.94 4.37
CA SER A 160 13.47 -1.75 3.54
C SER A 160 12.37 -1.78 2.49
N CYS A 161 11.91 -0.58 2.13
CA CYS A 161 10.97 -0.37 1.02
C CYS A 161 11.49 0.76 0.13
N THR A 162 11.70 0.50 -1.15
CA THR A 162 12.02 1.51 -2.15
C THR A 162 10.79 1.84 -2.96
N ILE A 163 10.24 3.05 -2.78
CA ILE A 163 9.22 3.60 -3.67
C ILE A 163 9.91 4.06 -4.95
N ARG A 164 9.65 3.34 -6.03
CA ARG A 164 10.31 3.53 -7.33
C ARG A 164 9.64 4.60 -8.16
N SER A 165 8.31 4.69 -8.08
CA SER A 165 7.58 5.71 -8.82
C SER A 165 6.21 6.02 -8.23
N LEU A 166 5.76 7.26 -8.46
CA LEU A 166 4.39 7.71 -8.27
C LEU A 166 3.95 8.45 -9.53
N LYS A 167 2.97 7.90 -10.23
CA LYS A 167 2.52 8.38 -11.54
C LYS A 167 1.00 8.50 -11.59
N LYS A 168 0.54 9.45 -12.40
CA LYS A 168 -0.85 9.54 -12.85
C LYS A 168 -0.91 8.98 -14.27
N LEU A 169 -1.88 8.11 -14.54
CA LEU A 169 -2.07 7.45 -15.82
C LEU A 169 -3.24 8.10 -16.58
N ASN A 170 -3.15 8.08 -17.90
CA ASN A 170 -4.24 8.56 -18.78
C ASN A 170 -5.34 7.52 -18.94
N THR A 171 -4.99 6.23 -18.89
CA THR A 171 -5.90 5.08 -19.05
C THR A 171 -5.54 3.99 -18.05
N PRO A 172 -6.51 3.18 -17.59
CA PRO A 172 -6.24 2.06 -16.69
C PRO A 172 -5.39 1.01 -17.41
N THR A 173 -4.54 0.31 -16.66
CA THR A 173 -3.78 -0.84 -17.19
C THR A 173 -4.38 -2.17 -16.75
N SER A 174 -5.29 -2.12 -15.77
CA SER A 174 -6.03 -3.30 -15.32
C SER A 174 -6.91 -3.88 -16.43
N LYS A 175 -7.02 -5.21 -16.44
CA LYS A 175 -7.90 -5.98 -17.31
C LYS A 175 -8.90 -6.77 -16.47
N HIS A 176 -9.98 -7.21 -17.09
CA HIS A 176 -10.89 -8.17 -16.47
C HIS A 176 -10.18 -9.53 -16.30
N LEU A 177 -10.39 -10.19 -15.16
CA LEU A 177 -9.94 -11.56 -14.92
C LEU A 177 -11.16 -12.43 -14.60
N GLU A 178 -11.25 -13.62 -15.20
CA GLU A 178 -12.40 -14.53 -14.99
C GLU A 178 -12.58 -14.95 -13.52
N ASN A 179 -11.48 -15.00 -12.77
CA ASN A 179 -11.45 -15.38 -11.35
C ASN A 179 -11.37 -14.16 -10.41
N GLU A 180 -11.73 -12.96 -10.88
CA GLU A 180 -11.65 -11.75 -10.07
C GLU A 180 -12.62 -11.78 -8.88
N GLN A 181 -12.16 -11.25 -7.75
CA GLN A 181 -12.96 -11.12 -6.53
C GLN A 181 -12.84 -9.70 -5.99
N ALA A 182 -13.97 -9.00 -5.91
CA ALA A 182 -14.01 -7.66 -5.35
C ALA A 182 -14.30 -7.69 -3.84
N ILE A 183 -13.48 -6.98 -3.06
CA ILE A 183 -13.74 -6.66 -1.65
C ILE A 183 -14.37 -5.27 -1.59
N GLN A 184 -15.56 -5.17 -1.02
CA GLN A 184 -16.27 -3.89 -0.86
C GLN A 184 -15.60 -3.04 0.21
N TRP A 185 -15.19 -1.83 -0.17
CA TRP A 185 -14.70 -0.76 0.70
C TRP A 185 -15.81 -0.25 1.64
#